data_AF-A0A521WNG3-F1
#
_entry.id   AF-A0A521WNG3-F1
#
_cell.length_a   1.000
_cell.length_b   1.000
_cell.length_c   1.000
_cell.angle_alpha   90.00
_cell.angle_beta   90.00
_cell.angle_gamma   90.00
#
_symmetry.space_group_name_H-M   'P 1'
#
loop_
_entity.id
_entity.type
_entity.pdbx_description
1 polymer ?
#
loop_
_entity_poly.entity_id
_entity_poly.type
_entity_poly.pdbx_seq_one_letter_code
_entity_poly.pdbx_strand_id
1 'polypeptide(L)' 'FYVIPHVIVLFFLGIAWWFTMLIAWFAILFTGAYPAGLYRFGVGVMRWHVRVESYTLLMRDEYPPFTMEP' A
#
# COMPACT_ATOMS: atom_id res chain seq x y z
N PHE A 1 4.58 16.59 -14.79
CA PHE A 1 3.15 16.37 -15.11
C PHE A 1 2.69 14.92 -14.87
N TYR A 2 3.53 13.89 -15.08
CA TYR A 2 3.18 12.46 -14.89
C TYR A 2 3.07 11.94 -13.43
N VAL A 3 3.37 12.77 -12.42
CA VAL A 3 3.34 12.38 -10.99
C VAL A 3 1.95 12.59 -10.36
N ILE A 4 1.11 13.44 -10.94
CA ILE A 4 -0.22 13.77 -10.42
C ILE A 4 -1.13 12.52 -10.26
N PRO A 5 -1.16 11.55 -11.21
CA PRO A 5 -1.91 10.31 -11.02
C PRO A 5 -1.40 9.47 -9.85
N HIS A 6 -0.09 9.45 -9.60
CA HIS A 6 0.51 8.65 -8.53
C HIS A 6 0.12 9.15 -7.14
N VAL A 7 0.06 10.48 -6.95
CA VAL A 7 -0.36 11.08 -5.69
C VAL A 7 -1.82 10.74 -5.38
N ILE A 8 -2.70 10.73 -6.39
CA ILE A 8 -4.11 10.35 -6.23
C ILE A 8 -4.22 8.90 -5.76
N VAL A 9 -3.50 7.98 -6.42
CA VAL A 9 -3.56 6.56 -6.06
C VAL A 9 -2.91 6.30 -4.69
N LEU A 10 -1.82 6.99 -4.35
CA LEU A 10 -1.22 6.95 -2.99
C LEU A 10 -2.19 7.46 -1.92
N PHE A 11 -2.95 8.51 -2.21
CA PHE A 11 -3.96 9.04 -1.30
C PHE A 11 -5.06 8.01 -1.01
N PHE A 12 -5.60 7.37 -2.05
CA PHE A 12 -6.60 6.30 -1.89
C PHE A 12 -6.01 5.07 -1.18
N LEU A 13 -4.76 4.70 -1.45
CA LEU A 13 -4.10 3.61 -0.72
C LEU A 13 -3.83 3.96 0.74
N GLY A 14 -3.47 5.20 1.06
CA GLY A 14 -3.29 5.66 2.44
C GLY A 14 -4.59 5.59 3.24
N ILE A 15 -5.71 5.95 2.61
CA ILE A 15 -7.05 5.77 3.18
C ILE A 15 -7.35 4.29 3.39
N ALA A 16 -7.14 3.45 2.38
CA ALA A 16 -7.37 2.01 2.47
C ALA A 16 -6.50 1.35 3.56
N TRP A 17 -5.24 1.78 3.69
CA TRP A 17 -4.32 1.35 4.74
C TRP A 17 -4.88 1.66 6.12
N TRP A 18 -5.33 2.90 6.33
CA TRP A 18 -5.96 3.32 7.58
C TRP A 18 -7.16 2.44 7.97
N PHE A 19 -8.04 2.15 7.01
CA PHE A 19 -9.17 1.27 7.24
C PHE A 19 -8.73 -0.17 7.55
N THR A 20 -7.73 -0.70 6.85
CA THR A 20 -7.21 -2.03 7.17
C THR A 20 -6.53 -2.09 8.53
N MET A 21 -5.88 -1.02 8.98
CA MET A 21 -5.29 -0.94 10.30
C MET A 21 -6.38 -0.95 11.39
N LEU A 22 -7.49 -0.23 11.20
CA LEU A 22 -8.66 -0.28 12.08
C LEU A 22 -9.26 -1.68 12.14
N ILE A 23 -9.49 -2.32 10.98
CA ILE A 23 -10.07 -3.68 10.92
C ILE A 23 -9.12 -4.70 11.55
N ALA A 24 -7.80 -4.60 11.30
CA ALA A 24 -6.80 -5.48 11.90
C ALA A 24 -6.76 -5.33 13.42
N TRP A 25 -6.88 -4.11 13.95
CA TRP A 25 -6.93 -3.85 15.38
C TRP A 25 -8.09 -4.59 16.05
N PHE A 26 -9.30 -4.45 15.52
CA PHE A 26 -10.46 -5.20 16.02
C PHE A 26 -10.27 -6.71 15.85
N ALA A 27 -9.78 -7.16 14.69
CA ALA A 27 -9.60 -8.58 14.45
C ALA A 27 -8.62 -9.22 15.46
N ILE A 28 -7.50 -8.57 15.75
CA ILE A 28 -6.52 -9.05 16.75
C ILE A 28 -7.14 -9.11 18.15
N LEU A 29 -7.97 -8.14 18.53
CA LEU A 29 -8.65 -8.17 19.83
C LEU A 29 -9.59 -9.36 19.98
N PHE A 30 -10.29 -9.75 18.91
CA PHE A 30 -11.25 -10.86 18.96
C PHE A 30 -10.61 -12.23 18.67
N THR A 31 -9.65 -12.32 17.75
CA THR A 31 -9.05 -13.59 17.32
C THR A 31 -7.66 -13.85 17.89
N GLY A 32 -7.02 -12.86 18.53
CA GLY A 32 -5.64 -12.95 19.04
C GLY A 32 -4.58 -13.07 17.94
N ALA A 33 -4.97 -13.04 16.67
CA ALA A 33 -4.10 -13.25 15.52
C ALA A 33 -4.41 -12.24 14.41
N TYR A 34 -3.39 -11.89 13.64
CA TYR A 34 -3.54 -10.97 12.50
C TYR A 34 -4.19 -11.72 11.32
N PRO A 35 -5.30 -11.25 10.75
CA PRO A 35 -5.96 -11.94 9.63
C PRO A 35 -5.04 -12.03 8.40
N ALA A 36 -4.82 -13.24 7.89
CA ALA A 36 -3.92 -13.47 6.75
C ALA A 36 -4.33 -12.71 5.48
N GLY A 37 -5.63 -12.44 5.29
CA GLY A 37 -6.14 -11.61 4.19
C GLY A 37 -5.70 -10.15 4.30
N LEU A 38 -5.85 -9.54 5.48
CA LEU A 38 -5.42 -8.17 5.74
C LEU A 38 -3.90 -8.04 5.68
N TYR A 39 -3.18 -9.05 6.17
CA TYR A 39 -1.72 -9.07 6.12
C TYR A 39 -1.22 -9.03 4.68
N ARG A 40 -1.78 -9.87 3.80
CA ARG A 40 -1.43 -9.90 2.37
C ARG A 40 -1.76 -8.58 1.67
N PHE A 41 -2.90 -7.97 1.99
CA PHE A 41 -3.26 -6.65 1.48
C PHE A 41 -2.23 -5.60 1.92
N GLY A 42 -1.92 -5.52 3.21
CA GLY A 42 -0.93 -4.58 3.73
C GLY A 42 0.44 -4.75 3.07
N VAL A 43 0.95 -5.97 2.97
CA VAL A 43 2.25 -6.21 2.31
C VAL A 43 2.22 -5.77 0.84
N GLY A 44 1.11 -5.98 0.12
CA GLY A 44 0.93 -5.50 -1.26
C GLY A 44 0.97 -3.97 -1.37
N VAL A 45 0.23 -3.28 -0.49
CA VAL A 45 0.23 -1.81 -0.40
C VAL A 45 1.63 -1.27 -0.12
N MET A 46 2.33 -1.83 0.86
CA MET A 46 3.68 -1.38 1.25
C MET A 46 4.68 -1.56 0.10
N ARG A 47 4.61 -2.68 -0.62
CA ARG A 47 5.47 -2.94 -1.80
C ARG A 47 5.23 -1.94 -2.91
N TRP A 48 3.97 -1.64 -3.20
CA TRP A 48 3.64 -0.66 -4.22
C TRP A 48 4.05 0.75 -3.79
N HIS A 49 3.86 1.12 -2.51
CA HIS A 49 4.35 2.38 -1.95
C HIS A 49 5.87 2.55 -2.14
N VAL A 50 6.66 1.54 -1.78
CA VAL A 50 8.13 1.58 -1.95
C VAL A 50 8.53 1.71 -3.42
N ARG A 51 7.82 1.06 -4.36
CA ARG A 51 8.05 1.25 -5.81
C ARG A 51 7.81 2.71 -6.22
N VAL A 52 6.70 3.30 -5.81
CA VAL A 52 6.36 4.70 -6.13
C VAL A 52 7.33 5.69 -5.49
N GLU A 53 7.73 5.44 -4.24
CA GLU A 53 8.70 6.27 -3.51
C GLU A 53 10.08 6.23 -4.18
N SER A 54 10.55 5.04 -4.59
CA SER A 54 11.84 4.88 -5.29
C SER A 54 11.90 5.61 -6.64
N TYR A 55 10.78 5.66 -7.37
CA TYR A 55 10.64 6.46 -8.59
C TYR A 55 10.63 7.96 -8.29
N THR A 56 9.91 8.36 -7.23
CA THR A 56 9.80 9.78 -6.83
C THR A 56 11.13 10.34 -6.34
N LEU A 57 11.95 9.52 -5.66
CA LEU A 57 13.29 9.88 -5.20
C LEU A 57 14.37 9.81 -6.28
N LEU A 58 14.01 9.54 -7.56
CA LEU A 58 14.94 9.29 -8.68
C LEU A 58 15.95 8.16 -8.38
N MET A 59 15.65 7.25 -7.45
CA MET A 59 16.47 6.06 -7.22
C MET A 59 16.32 5.06 -8.38
N ARG A 60 15.20 5.12 -9.12
CA ARG A 60 14.99 4.42 -10.39
C ARG A 60 14.27 5.32 -11.40
N ASP A 61 14.80 5.36 -12.62
CA ASP A 61 14.20 6.10 -13.73
C ASP A 61 13.06 5.34 -14.43
N GLU A 62 12.86 4.06 -14.10
CA GLU A 62 11.79 3.25 -14.67
C GLU A 62 10.44 3.53 -14.01
N TYR A 63 9.46 3.87 -14.86
CA TYR A 63 8.09 4.14 -14.44
C TYR A 63 7.45 2.89 -13.84
N PRO A 64 7.00 2.92 -12.57
CA PRO A 64 6.47 1.75 -11.92
C PRO A 64 5.11 1.34 -12.53
N PRO A 65 4.93 0.06 -12.90
CA PRO A 65 3.64 -0.42 -13.40
C PRO A 65 2.56 -0.36 -12.31
N PHE A 66 1.31 -0.09 -12.71
CA PHE A 66 0.14 -0.10 -11.82
C PHE A 66 -0.28 -1.53 -11.48
N THR A 67 0.59 -2.26 -10.79
CA THR A 67 0.35 -3.65 -10.40
C THR A 67 0.67 -3.88 -8.93
N MET A 68 -0.23 -4.61 -8.27
CA MET A 68 -0.07 -5.10 -6.89
C MET A 68 0.68 -6.45 -6.84
N GLU A 69 1.02 -6.99 -8.01
CA GLU A 69 1.71 -8.28 -8.19
C GLU A 69 3.19 -8.07 -8.59
N PRO A 70 4.02 -9.14 -8.55
CA PRO A 70 5.46 -9.08 -8.85
C PRO A 70 5.77 -8.41 -10.19
#